data_AF-A0A966CBN8-F1
#
_entry.id   AF-A0A966CBN8-F1
#
_cell.length_a   1.000
_cell.length_b   1.000
_cell.length_c   1.000
_cell.angle_alpha   90.00
_cell.angle_beta   90.00
_cell.angle_gamma   90.00
#
_symmetry.space_group_name_H-M   'P 1'
#
loop_
_entity.id
_entity.type
_entity.pdbx_description
1 polymer ?
#
loop_
_entity_poly.entity_id
_entity_poly.type
_entity_poly.pdbx_seq_one_letter_code
_entity_poly.pdbx_strand_id
1 'polypeptide(L)'
;MDLLRSLPIGLYLEKPLTWLHRLDPRVKLAWLMSLILTPLLSNPYWRIFLVLFLIIITSLALIPWRVQKKQMSWLLFLSLVVFVMTSFSPDGFNLTYQPRLPTSDIIITQPTDYQYVLYKIGNLTVTRRSFDLAIRVSTLLFTLIYSSNLYLLTTAPEQITAGIEELLSPLRKFKLPITEIVLTLTLALRFIPLVLEEIQNLIRSISTRAINWKKLGIKKGLKIWLIIAEKLLANILLRAEQIAIAMEVRGFTTPNQHQVQWHQLKLSIYDFLALFCLLLFWFSRITIGN
;
A
#
# COMPACT_ATOMS: atom_id res chain seq x y z
N MET A 1 -21.61 13.51 11.45
CA MET A 1 -20.33 13.88 10.82
C MET A 1 -19.79 12.62 10.17
N ASP A 2 -19.66 12.63 8.85
CA ASP A 2 -19.28 11.45 8.06
C ASP A 2 -17.92 10.93 8.48
N LEU A 3 -17.91 9.94 9.37
CA LEU A 3 -16.71 9.22 9.82
C LEU A 3 -15.94 8.60 8.63
N LEU A 4 -16.66 8.36 7.53
CA LEU A 4 -16.15 7.97 6.21
C LEU A 4 -15.17 8.97 5.59
N ARG A 5 -15.32 10.28 5.85
CA ARG A 5 -14.49 11.33 5.26
C ARG A 5 -13.25 11.66 6.10
N SER A 6 -13.17 11.21 7.36
CA SER A 6 -12.13 11.66 8.30
C SER A 6 -10.96 10.69 8.49
N LEU A 7 -10.91 9.54 7.81
CA LEU A 7 -9.78 8.61 7.89
C LEU A 7 -8.79 8.86 6.74
N PRO A 8 -7.62 9.48 7.00
CA PRO A 8 -6.71 9.96 5.96
C PRO A 8 -5.73 8.87 5.49
N ILE A 9 -6.21 7.63 5.28
CA ILE A 9 -5.36 6.50 4.84
C ILE A 9 -6.13 5.66 3.82
N GLY A 10 -5.63 5.61 2.58
CA GLY A 10 -6.06 4.62 1.57
C GLY A 10 -7.43 4.85 0.92
N LEU A 11 -8.01 6.05 1.02
CA LEU A 11 -9.27 6.37 0.32
C LEU A 11 -8.99 6.72 -1.14
N TYR A 12 -9.62 5.97 -2.05
CA TYR A 12 -9.67 6.28 -3.47
C TYR A 12 -10.17 7.72 -3.69
N LEU A 13 -9.49 8.44 -4.58
CA LEU A 13 -9.75 9.85 -4.83
C LEU A 13 -10.62 9.98 -6.09
N GLU A 14 -11.94 10.09 -5.90
CA GLU A 14 -12.91 10.10 -7.03
C GLU A 14 -12.76 11.33 -7.96
N LYS A 15 -12.25 12.46 -7.44
CA LYS A 15 -12.09 13.73 -8.18
C LYS A 15 -10.86 14.50 -7.69
N PRO A 16 -9.98 15.04 -8.56
CA PRO A 16 -10.10 15.12 -10.02
C PRO A 16 -9.61 13.87 -10.77
N LEU A 17 -10.23 13.59 -11.92
CA LEU A 17 -9.81 12.53 -12.85
C LEU A 17 -8.50 12.92 -13.55
N THR A 18 -7.38 12.39 -13.06
CA THR A 18 -6.07 12.59 -13.69
C THR A 18 -5.80 11.54 -14.77
N TRP A 19 -4.77 11.74 -15.61
CA TRP A 19 -4.36 10.73 -16.59
C TRP A 19 -4.06 9.37 -15.93
N LEU A 20 -3.44 9.41 -14.75
CA LEU A 20 -3.17 8.21 -13.97
C LEU A 20 -4.46 7.49 -13.56
N HIS A 21 -5.58 8.18 -13.29
CA HIS A 21 -6.84 7.49 -12.97
C HIS A 21 -7.41 6.70 -14.16
N ARG A 22 -7.16 7.15 -15.38
CA ARG A 22 -7.69 6.53 -16.61
C ARG A 22 -6.93 5.29 -17.07
N LEU A 23 -5.71 5.09 -16.59
CA LEU A 23 -4.92 3.90 -16.92
C LEU A 23 -5.56 2.63 -16.34
N ASP A 24 -5.40 1.53 -17.06
CA ASP A 24 -5.93 0.23 -16.70
C ASP A 24 -5.36 -0.23 -15.34
N PRO A 25 -6.20 -0.75 -14.42
CA PRO A 25 -5.78 -1.26 -13.12
C PRO A 25 -4.65 -2.29 -13.19
N ARG A 26 -4.63 -3.12 -14.24
CA ARG A 26 -3.63 -4.18 -14.42
C ARG A 26 -2.25 -3.62 -14.74
N VAL A 27 -2.19 -2.60 -15.60
CA VAL A 27 -0.94 -1.92 -15.94
C VAL A 27 -0.40 -1.17 -14.73
N LYS A 28 -1.27 -0.51 -13.96
CA LYS A 28 -0.90 0.11 -12.68
C LYS A 28 -0.37 -0.92 -11.68
N LEU A 29 -1.02 -2.07 -11.57
CA LEU A 29 -0.58 -3.15 -10.68
C LEU A 29 0.80 -3.68 -11.13
N ALA A 30 1.02 -3.88 -12.43
CA ALA A 30 2.33 -4.27 -12.96
C ALA A 30 3.41 -3.23 -12.62
N TRP A 31 3.10 -1.94 -12.76
CA TRP A 31 3.98 -0.85 -12.33
C TRP A 31 4.25 -0.87 -10.82
N LEU A 32 3.22 -1.06 -9.99
CA LEU A 32 3.37 -1.17 -8.54
C LEU A 32 4.28 -2.35 -8.17
N MET A 33 4.06 -3.52 -8.76
CA MET A 33 4.89 -4.70 -8.49
C MET A 33 6.35 -4.47 -8.91
N SER A 34 6.55 -3.82 -10.06
CA SER A 34 7.88 -3.40 -10.53
C SER A 34 8.55 -2.44 -9.54
N LEU A 35 7.83 -1.42 -9.06
CA LEU A 35 8.36 -0.43 -8.11
C LEU A 35 8.64 -1.01 -6.73
N ILE A 36 7.95 -2.07 -6.32
CA ILE A 36 8.24 -2.79 -5.07
C ILE A 36 9.44 -3.72 -5.24
N LEU A 37 9.57 -4.40 -6.38
CA LEU A 37 10.63 -5.39 -6.60
C LEU A 37 11.99 -4.75 -6.91
N THR A 38 12.00 -3.62 -7.63
CA THR A 38 13.25 -3.00 -8.08
C THR A 38 14.18 -2.53 -6.95
N PRO A 39 13.73 -1.88 -5.87
CA PRO A 39 14.62 -1.49 -4.77
C PRO A 39 15.29 -2.67 -4.05
N LEU A 40 14.73 -3.88 -4.13
CA LEU A 40 15.26 -5.04 -3.41
C LEU A 40 16.63 -5.48 -3.96
N LEU A 41 16.81 -5.37 -5.28
CA LEU A 41 17.97 -5.89 -6.02
C LEU A 41 18.82 -4.78 -6.65
N SER A 42 18.73 -3.55 -6.12
CA SER A 42 19.25 -2.35 -6.80
C SER A 42 20.46 -1.71 -6.10
N ASN A 43 21.34 -1.15 -6.94
CA ASN A 43 22.43 -0.24 -6.57
C ASN A 43 21.91 1.04 -5.87
N PRO A 44 22.74 1.71 -5.04
CA PRO A 44 22.34 2.90 -4.28
C PRO A 44 21.89 4.05 -5.19
N TYR A 45 22.59 4.31 -6.30
CA TYR A 45 22.24 5.36 -7.25
C TYR A 45 20.87 5.15 -7.91
N TRP A 46 20.57 3.91 -8.29
CA TRP A 46 19.30 3.57 -8.92
C TRP A 46 18.11 3.68 -7.96
N ARG A 47 18.32 3.49 -6.66
CA ARG A 47 17.28 3.72 -5.63
C ARG A 47 16.92 5.20 -5.50
N ILE A 48 17.93 6.08 -5.53
CA ILE A 48 17.69 7.53 -5.49
C ILE A 48 16.96 7.98 -6.75
N PHE A 49 17.38 7.45 -7.92
CA PHE A 49 16.67 7.67 -9.17
C PHE A 49 15.20 7.23 -9.11
N LEU A 50 14.91 6.07 -8.51
CA LEU A 50 13.55 5.56 -8.31
C LEU A 50 12.66 6.51 -7.49
N VAL A 51 13.21 7.06 -6.40
CA VAL A 51 12.50 8.05 -5.57
C VAL A 51 12.20 9.30 -6.38
N LEU A 52 13.19 9.82 -7.11
CA LEU A 52 13.03 11.00 -7.97
C LEU A 52 12.00 10.76 -9.07
N PHE A 53 12.08 9.61 -9.74
CA PHE A 53 11.14 9.19 -10.78
C PHE A 53 9.70 9.11 -10.24
N LEU A 54 9.50 8.55 -9.05
CA LEU A 54 8.19 8.52 -8.40
C LEU A 54 7.66 9.93 -8.11
N ILE A 55 8.50 10.83 -7.60
CA ILE A 55 8.12 12.23 -7.33
C ILE A 55 7.76 12.96 -8.63
N ILE A 56 8.50 12.70 -9.72
CA ILE A 56 8.23 13.29 -11.04
C ILE A 56 6.90 12.78 -11.58
N ILE A 57 6.64 11.47 -11.55
CA ILE A 57 5.36 10.90 -12.02
C ILE A 57 4.19 11.50 -11.25
N THR A 58 4.30 11.63 -9.92
CA THR A 58 3.20 12.18 -9.14
C THR A 58 3.01 13.67 -9.36
N SER A 59 4.10 14.42 -9.54
CA SER A 59 4.04 15.82 -9.97
C SER A 59 3.37 15.97 -11.33
N LEU A 60 3.69 15.09 -12.29
CA LEU A 60 3.11 15.08 -13.64
C LEU A 60 1.67 14.57 -13.66
N ALA A 61 1.28 13.78 -12.66
CA ALA A 61 -0.09 13.29 -12.50
C ALA A 61 -1.08 14.38 -12.05
N LEU A 62 -0.64 15.62 -11.77
CA LEU A 62 -1.47 16.76 -11.34
C LEU A 62 -2.43 16.42 -10.19
N ILE A 63 -2.00 15.55 -9.27
CA ILE A 63 -2.77 15.22 -8.07
C ILE A 63 -2.84 16.48 -7.20
N PRO A 64 -4.00 16.83 -6.60
CA PRO A 64 -4.13 18.04 -5.82
C PRO A 64 -3.09 18.10 -4.71
N TRP A 65 -2.22 19.11 -4.79
CA TRP A 65 -1.03 19.30 -3.96
C TRP A 65 -1.31 19.25 -2.45
N ARG A 66 -2.55 19.56 -2.03
CA ARG A 66 -3.02 19.46 -0.65
C ARG A 66 -2.98 18.03 -0.09
N VAL A 67 -3.40 17.05 -0.89
CA VAL A 67 -3.43 15.63 -0.49
C VAL A 67 -2.01 15.08 -0.47
N GLN A 68 -1.24 15.39 -1.52
CA GLN A 68 0.14 14.94 -1.66
C GLN A 68 1.02 15.47 -0.54
N LYS A 69 0.94 16.76 -0.18
CA LYS A 69 1.79 17.33 0.88
C LYS A 69 1.60 16.66 2.23
N LYS A 70 0.35 16.38 2.63
CA LYS A 70 0.09 15.78 3.95
C LYS A 70 0.71 14.39 4.08
N GLN A 71 0.57 13.56 3.04
CA GLN A 71 1.11 12.20 3.02
C GLN A 71 2.62 12.19 2.75
N MET A 72 3.08 12.95 1.76
CA MET A 72 4.49 13.03 1.36
C MET A 72 5.35 13.63 2.47
N SER A 73 4.87 14.65 3.19
CA SER A 73 5.63 15.25 4.29
C SER A 73 5.79 14.28 5.47
N TRP A 74 4.73 13.56 5.85
CA TRP A 74 4.81 12.57 6.93
C TRP A 74 5.74 11.42 6.55
N LEU A 75 5.63 10.94 5.31
CA LEU A 75 6.41 9.81 4.80
C LEU A 75 7.87 10.18 4.58
N LEU A 76 8.17 11.39 4.08
CA LEU A 76 9.54 11.92 4.01
C LEU A 76 10.14 12.09 5.40
N PHE A 77 9.38 12.62 6.35
CA PHE A 77 9.84 12.74 7.74
C PHE A 77 10.18 11.37 8.33
N LEU A 78 9.29 10.39 8.16
CA LEU A 78 9.52 9.03 8.66
C LEU A 78 10.71 8.35 7.97
N SER A 79 10.85 8.50 6.64
CA SER A 79 11.98 7.99 5.86
C SER A 79 13.31 8.64 6.28
N LEU A 80 13.30 9.93 6.62
CA LEU A 80 14.45 10.65 7.15
C LEU A 80 14.81 10.20 8.57
N VAL A 81 13.82 10.01 9.44
CA VAL A 81 14.05 9.45 10.79
C VAL A 81 14.68 8.07 10.67
N VAL A 82 14.16 7.19 9.81
CA VAL A 82 14.72 5.87 9.59
C VAL A 82 16.14 5.96 9.02
N PHE A 83 16.41 6.86 8.08
CA PHE A 83 17.75 7.11 7.55
C PHE A 83 18.76 7.51 8.64
N VAL A 84 18.38 8.44 9.50
CA VAL A 84 19.23 8.91 10.60
C VAL A 84 19.48 7.77 11.60
N MET A 85 18.43 7.06 12.03
CA MET A 85 18.59 5.95 12.96
C MET A 85 19.46 4.82 12.39
N THR A 86 19.25 4.47 11.13
CA THR A 86 20.02 3.41 10.45
C THR A 86 21.45 3.83 10.09
N SER A 87 21.74 5.13 9.98
CA SER A 87 23.11 5.62 9.80
C SER A 87 23.94 5.46 11.09
N PHE A 88 23.28 5.47 12.25
CA PHE A 88 23.93 5.33 13.56
C PHE A 88 23.91 3.90 14.14
N SER A 89 23.04 3.00 13.68
CA SER A 89 22.81 1.70 14.34
C SER A 89 23.75 0.54 13.98
N PRO A 90 24.21 0.33 12.73
CA PRO A 90 24.84 -0.93 12.34
C PRO A 90 26.23 -1.14 12.96
N ASP A 91 27.02 -0.08 13.09
CA ASP A 91 28.36 -0.11 13.71
C ASP A 91 28.56 0.99 14.78
N GLY A 92 27.51 1.74 15.15
CA GLY A 92 27.69 3.01 15.86
C GLY A 92 27.90 2.91 17.37
N PHE A 93 27.74 1.74 17.98
CA PHE A 93 28.29 1.53 19.32
C PHE A 93 29.74 1.08 19.16
N ASN A 94 30.68 1.93 19.57
CA ASN A 94 32.08 1.55 19.76
C ASN A 94 32.13 0.44 20.83
N LEU A 95 31.85 -0.80 20.45
CA LEU A 95 32.25 -1.95 21.23
C LEU A 95 33.78 -1.92 21.18
N THR A 96 34.40 -1.70 22.33
CA THR A 96 35.84 -1.86 22.53
C THR A 96 36.17 -3.32 22.24
N TYR A 97 36.37 -3.65 20.96
CA TYR A 97 36.85 -4.95 20.55
C TYR A 97 38.28 -5.05 21.05
N GLN A 98 38.53 -5.94 22.00
CA GLN A 98 39.91 -6.32 22.30
C GLN A 98 40.43 -7.10 21.09
N PRO A 99 41.42 -6.58 20.34
CA PRO A 99 41.99 -7.30 19.23
C PRO A 99 42.57 -8.62 19.75
N ARG A 100 42.04 -9.75 19.25
CA ARG A 100 42.47 -11.10 19.64
C ARG A 100 43.84 -11.50 19.08
N LEU A 101 44.39 -10.66 18.21
CA LEU A 101 45.68 -10.86 17.54
C LEU A 101 46.70 -9.86 18.12
N PRO A 102 47.95 -10.27 18.38
CA PRO A 102 49.02 -9.35 18.76
C PRO A 102 49.27 -8.34 17.63
N THR A 103 49.59 -7.11 18.00
CA THR A 103 49.92 -6.03 17.05
C THR A 103 51.10 -6.47 16.20
N SER A 104 50.86 -6.73 14.91
CA SER A 104 51.93 -6.95 13.95
C SER A 104 52.67 -5.63 13.74
N ASP A 105 53.97 -5.58 14.04
CA ASP A 105 54.85 -4.41 13.85
C ASP A 105 55.10 -4.06 12.37
N ILE A 106 54.52 -4.83 11.45
CA ILE A 106 54.61 -4.60 10.02
C ILE A 106 53.59 -3.52 9.65
N ILE A 107 54.08 -2.31 9.41
CA ILE A 107 53.30 -1.21 8.86
C ILE A 107 52.99 -1.55 7.40
N ILE A 108 51.90 -2.28 7.17
CA ILE A 108 51.33 -2.44 5.84
C ILE A 108 50.61 -1.13 5.54
N THR A 109 51.22 -0.29 4.70
CA THR A 109 50.55 0.87 4.14
C THR A 109 49.33 0.39 3.36
N GLN A 110 48.15 0.92 3.69
CA GLN A 110 46.94 0.57 2.95
C GLN A 110 47.17 0.94 1.48
N PRO A 111 47.03 -0.01 0.53
CA PRO A 111 47.30 0.26 -0.88
C PRO A 111 46.25 1.18 -1.53
N THR A 112 45.15 1.47 -0.83
CA THR A 112 44.01 2.25 -1.33
C THR A 112 43.61 3.33 -0.33
N ASP A 113 43.18 4.49 -0.83
CA ASP A 113 42.62 5.64 -0.08
C ASP A 113 41.20 5.36 0.50
N TYR A 114 40.92 4.11 0.84
CA TYR A 114 39.60 3.67 1.28
C TYR A 114 39.39 3.93 2.76
N GLN A 115 38.64 4.98 3.08
CA GLN A 115 38.26 5.29 4.45
C GLN A 115 36.92 4.62 4.83
N TYR A 116 36.97 3.61 5.71
CA TYR A 116 35.78 2.88 6.19
C TYR A 116 34.89 3.72 7.11
N VAL A 117 35.51 4.55 7.94
CA VAL A 117 34.83 5.47 8.87
C VAL A 117 34.80 6.85 8.22
N LEU A 118 33.60 7.35 7.94
CA LEU A 118 33.42 8.66 7.31
C LEU A 118 33.45 9.77 8.36
N TYR A 119 32.66 9.60 9.42
CA TYR A 119 32.54 10.57 10.50
C TYR A 119 32.51 9.87 11.85
N LYS A 120 33.23 10.45 12.81
CA LYS A 120 33.23 10.02 14.21
C LYS A 120 32.84 11.21 15.07
N ILE A 121 31.69 11.12 15.73
CA ILE A 121 31.19 12.13 16.67
C ILE A 121 31.02 11.43 18.02
N GLY A 122 31.99 11.60 18.92
CA GLY A 122 31.99 10.94 20.23
C GLY A 122 31.96 9.41 20.12
N ASN A 123 31.02 8.78 20.84
CA ASN A 123 30.80 7.33 20.82
C ASN A 123 30.08 6.83 19.57
N LEU A 124 29.62 7.73 18.68
CA LEU A 124 28.92 7.38 17.45
C LEU A 124 29.90 7.41 16.27
N THR A 125 30.02 6.29 15.56
CA THR A 125 30.77 6.21 14.30
C THR A 125 29.82 5.94 13.15
N VAL A 126 29.95 6.73 12.09
CA VAL A 126 29.21 6.53 10.83
C VAL A 126 30.17 5.86 9.85
N THR A 127 29.92 4.58 9.61
CA THR A 127 30.68 3.77 8.65
C THR A 127 30.06 3.85 7.26
N ARG A 128 30.86 3.63 6.21
CA ARG A 128 30.33 3.53 4.83
C ARG A 128 29.21 2.49 4.73
N ARG A 129 29.37 1.36 5.41
CA ARG A 129 28.36 0.29 5.49
C ARG A 129 27.05 0.77 6.12
N SER A 130 27.13 1.52 7.23
CA SER A 130 25.96 2.06 7.90
C SER A 130 25.23 3.07 7.02
N PHE A 131 25.98 3.91 6.31
CA PHE A 131 25.42 4.87 5.36
C PHE A 131 24.74 4.19 4.15
N ASP A 132 25.36 3.18 3.55
CA ASP A 132 24.77 2.43 2.44
C ASP A 132 23.51 1.66 2.87
N LEU A 133 23.52 1.10 4.09
CA LEU A 133 22.35 0.46 4.69
C LEU A 133 21.24 1.49 4.92
N ALA A 134 21.59 2.68 5.42
CA ALA A 134 20.63 3.75 5.65
C ALA A 134 19.95 4.21 4.37
N ILE A 135 20.72 4.44 3.29
CA ILE A 135 20.18 4.74 1.96
C ILE A 135 19.25 3.60 1.53
N ARG A 136 19.70 2.34 1.63
CA ARG A 136 18.95 1.15 1.21
C ARG A 136 17.60 1.03 1.91
N VAL A 137 17.56 1.14 3.24
CA VAL A 137 16.34 0.95 4.03
C VAL A 137 15.41 2.16 3.89
N SER A 138 15.94 3.38 3.96
CA SER A 138 15.15 4.61 3.87
C SER A 138 14.46 4.76 2.51
N THR A 139 15.18 4.50 1.41
CA THR A 139 14.62 4.55 0.05
C THR A 139 13.64 3.41 -0.21
N LEU A 140 13.90 2.20 0.29
CA LEU A 140 12.96 1.07 0.17
C LEU A 140 11.64 1.39 0.88
N LEU A 141 11.72 1.89 2.11
CA LEU A 141 10.53 2.28 2.86
C LEU A 141 9.76 3.36 2.10
N PHE A 142 10.44 4.41 1.63
CA PHE A 142 9.80 5.50 0.90
C PHE A 142 9.08 4.97 -0.34
N THR A 143 9.80 4.25 -1.21
CA THR A 143 9.28 3.75 -2.48
C THR A 143 8.11 2.79 -2.28
N LEU A 144 8.21 1.86 -1.33
CA LEU A 144 7.17 0.87 -1.05
C LEU A 144 5.88 1.54 -0.56
N ILE A 145 5.97 2.38 0.47
CA ILE A 145 4.78 3.01 1.05
C ILE A 145 4.18 4.02 0.06
N TYR A 146 5.01 4.80 -0.63
CA TYR A 146 4.54 5.85 -1.53
C TYR A 146 3.89 5.29 -2.80
N SER A 147 4.50 4.29 -3.45
CA SER A 147 3.94 3.65 -4.65
C SER A 147 2.62 2.96 -4.36
N SER A 148 2.51 2.25 -3.23
CA SER A 148 1.26 1.61 -2.79
C SER A 148 0.17 2.64 -2.52
N ASN A 149 0.50 3.74 -1.82
CA ASN A 149 -0.45 4.81 -1.58
C ASN A 149 -0.93 5.45 -2.88
N LEU A 150 -0.02 5.73 -3.82
CA LEU A 150 -0.36 6.28 -5.14
C LEU A 150 -1.33 5.36 -5.90
N TYR A 151 -1.11 4.05 -5.86
CA TYR A 151 -2.00 3.06 -6.47
C TYR A 151 -3.39 3.08 -5.83
N LEU A 152 -3.47 3.09 -4.50
CA LEU A 152 -4.73 3.13 -3.73
C LEU A 152 -5.49 4.45 -3.91
N LEU A 153 -4.80 5.56 -4.11
CA LEU A 153 -5.43 6.84 -4.42
C LEU A 153 -6.05 6.86 -5.82
N THR A 154 -5.39 6.22 -6.78
CA THR A 154 -5.73 6.33 -8.22
C THR A 154 -6.53 5.16 -8.79
N THR A 155 -6.81 4.13 -7.98
CA THR A 155 -7.53 2.93 -8.39
C THR A 155 -8.61 2.59 -7.38
N ALA A 156 -9.86 2.49 -7.83
CA ALA A 156 -10.97 2.16 -6.94
C ALA A 156 -10.88 0.70 -6.46
N PRO A 157 -11.32 0.37 -5.23
CA PRO A 157 -11.28 -1.01 -4.73
C PRO A 157 -11.95 -2.03 -5.66
N GLU A 158 -13.08 -1.68 -6.27
CA GLU A 158 -13.78 -2.54 -7.23
C GLU A 158 -12.93 -2.82 -8.49
N GLN A 159 -12.20 -1.81 -8.98
CA GLN A 159 -11.30 -1.93 -10.12
C GLN A 159 -10.08 -2.80 -9.79
N ILE A 160 -9.57 -2.72 -8.56
CA ILE A 160 -8.50 -3.59 -8.07
C ILE A 160 -8.98 -5.05 -8.12
N THR A 161 -10.20 -5.34 -7.66
CA THR A 161 -10.74 -6.70 -7.67
C THR A 161 -10.95 -7.25 -9.08
N ALA A 162 -11.46 -6.44 -10.00
CA ALA A 162 -11.61 -6.82 -11.41
C ALA A 162 -10.24 -7.01 -12.10
N GLY A 163 -9.23 -6.22 -11.72
CA GLY A 163 -7.86 -6.40 -12.19
C GLY A 163 -7.26 -7.74 -11.73
N ILE A 164 -7.43 -8.06 -10.44
CA ILE A 164 -6.97 -9.33 -9.85
C ILE A 164 -7.70 -10.53 -10.48
N GLU A 165 -9.00 -10.42 -10.76
CA GLU A 165 -9.77 -11.47 -11.43
C GLU A 165 -9.13 -11.92 -12.74
N GLU A 166 -8.79 -10.97 -13.61
CA GLU A 166 -8.24 -11.36 -14.91
C GLU A 166 -6.80 -11.86 -14.79
N LEU A 167 -6.01 -11.31 -13.86
CA LEU A 167 -4.67 -11.83 -13.54
C LEU A 167 -4.74 -13.27 -13.03
N LEU A 168 -5.80 -13.63 -12.29
CA LEU A 168 -6.05 -14.99 -11.82
C LEU A 168 -6.78 -15.87 -12.83
N SER A 169 -7.36 -15.32 -13.91
CA SER A 169 -8.05 -16.09 -14.94
C SER A 169 -7.27 -17.30 -15.52
N PRO A 170 -5.95 -17.27 -15.76
CA PRO A 170 -5.23 -18.46 -16.23
C PRO A 170 -5.24 -19.60 -15.21
N LEU A 171 -5.37 -19.30 -13.91
CA LEU A 171 -5.46 -20.31 -12.85
C LEU A 171 -6.79 -21.08 -12.89
N ARG A 172 -7.78 -20.62 -13.68
CA ARG A 172 -9.04 -21.34 -13.92
C ARG A 172 -8.78 -22.70 -14.58
N LYS A 173 -7.68 -22.83 -15.35
CA LYS A 173 -7.23 -24.11 -15.92
C LYS A 173 -6.91 -25.16 -14.85
N PHE A 174 -6.50 -24.74 -13.66
CA PHE A 174 -6.22 -25.62 -12.52
C PHE A 174 -7.47 -25.94 -11.68
N LYS A 175 -8.68 -25.72 -12.23
CA LYS A 175 -9.97 -25.96 -11.56
C LYS A 175 -10.18 -25.16 -10.27
N LEU A 176 -9.50 -24.01 -10.15
CA LEU A 176 -9.68 -23.09 -9.03
C LEU A 176 -10.95 -22.22 -9.21
N PRO A 177 -11.79 -22.02 -8.17
CA PRO A 177 -13.06 -21.31 -8.25
C PRO A 177 -12.89 -19.78 -8.22
N ILE A 178 -12.15 -19.22 -9.18
CA ILE A 178 -11.82 -17.78 -9.21
C ILE A 178 -13.08 -16.92 -9.33
N THR A 179 -14.03 -17.32 -10.16
CA THR A 179 -15.27 -16.56 -10.39
C THR A 179 -16.10 -16.41 -9.11
N GLU A 180 -16.17 -17.46 -8.30
CA GLU A 180 -16.86 -17.44 -6.99
C GLU A 180 -16.15 -16.52 -6.00
N ILE A 181 -14.82 -16.62 -5.92
CA ILE A 181 -14.00 -15.77 -5.04
C ILE A 181 -14.15 -14.29 -5.42
N VAL A 182 -14.15 -13.98 -6.71
CA VAL A 182 -14.30 -12.59 -7.18
C VAL A 182 -15.71 -12.07 -6.96
N LEU A 183 -16.74 -12.88 -7.22
CA LEU A 183 -18.12 -12.49 -6.98
C LEU A 183 -18.38 -12.23 -5.49
N THR A 184 -17.90 -13.10 -4.61
CA THR A 184 -18.02 -12.89 -3.15
C THR A 184 -17.26 -11.63 -2.72
N LEU A 185 -16.07 -11.38 -3.24
CA LEU A 185 -15.28 -10.20 -2.93
C LEU A 185 -15.93 -8.90 -3.43
N THR A 186 -16.43 -8.89 -4.67
CA THR A 186 -17.11 -7.71 -5.26
C THR A 186 -18.42 -7.39 -4.54
N LEU A 187 -19.22 -8.41 -4.20
CA LEU A 187 -20.40 -8.23 -3.35
C LEU A 187 -20.02 -7.72 -1.96
N ALA A 188 -18.98 -8.26 -1.34
CA ALA A 188 -18.49 -7.80 -0.04
C ALA A 188 -18.08 -6.32 -0.09
N LEU A 189 -17.32 -5.89 -1.10
CA LEU A 189 -16.91 -4.49 -1.25
C LEU A 189 -18.11 -3.55 -1.35
N ARG A 190 -19.15 -3.94 -2.11
CA ARG A 190 -20.41 -3.17 -2.22
C ARG A 190 -21.26 -3.19 -0.96
N PHE A 191 -21.10 -4.24 -0.16
CA PHE A 191 -21.79 -4.37 1.11
C PHE A 191 -21.14 -3.54 2.22
N ILE A 192 -19.84 -3.22 2.13
CA ILE A 192 -19.13 -2.41 3.14
C ILE A 192 -19.80 -1.04 3.39
N PRO A 193 -20.09 -0.20 2.37
CA PRO A 193 -20.77 1.09 2.59
C PRO A 193 -22.12 0.92 3.29
N LEU A 194 -22.83 -0.13 2.93
CA LEU A 194 -24.16 -0.46 3.41
C LEU A 194 -24.17 -0.88 4.88
N VAL A 195 -23.22 -1.73 5.26
CA VAL A 195 -22.97 -2.10 6.66
C VAL A 195 -22.60 -0.86 7.47
N LEU A 196 -21.77 0.02 6.93
CA LEU A 196 -21.35 1.21 7.65
C LEU A 196 -22.50 2.22 7.84
N GLU A 197 -23.39 2.35 6.85
CA GLU A 197 -24.61 3.13 6.98
C GLU A 197 -25.52 2.56 8.07
N GLU A 198 -25.70 1.24 8.12
CA GLU A 198 -26.47 0.56 9.16
C GLU A 198 -25.88 0.77 10.56
N ILE A 199 -24.54 0.63 10.70
CA ILE A 199 -23.83 0.94 11.95
C ILE A 199 -24.11 2.39 12.38
N GLN A 200 -24.02 3.35 11.45
CA GLN A 200 -24.26 4.76 11.76
C GLN A 200 -25.71 5.01 12.19
N ASN A 201 -26.68 4.38 11.52
CA ASN A 201 -28.10 4.51 11.85
C ASN A 201 -28.41 3.91 13.23
N LEU A 202 -27.85 2.75 13.55
CA LEU A 202 -27.99 2.13 14.87
C LEU A 202 -27.36 2.98 15.98
N ILE A 203 -26.14 3.50 15.75
CA ILE A 203 -25.48 4.40 16.70
C ILE A 203 -26.33 5.65 16.94
N ARG A 204 -26.88 6.26 15.88
CA ARG A 204 -27.76 7.44 15.99
C ARG A 204 -29.04 7.11 16.76
N SER A 205 -29.73 6.00 16.42
CA SER A 205 -30.93 5.54 17.12
C SER A 205 -30.70 5.33 18.62
N ILE A 206 -29.55 4.79 18.99
CA ILE A 206 -29.22 4.54 20.39
C ILE A 206 -28.77 5.82 21.08
N SER A 207 -28.08 6.72 20.38
CA SER A 207 -27.75 8.03 20.93
C SER A 207 -29.00 8.85 21.27
N THR A 208 -30.11 8.67 20.54
CA THR A 208 -31.41 9.31 20.85
C THR A 208 -32.15 8.68 22.02
N ARG A 209 -31.90 7.39 22.31
CA ARG A 209 -32.34 6.81 23.59
C ARG A 209 -31.43 7.42 24.65
N ALA A 210 -31.98 8.20 25.58
CA ALA A 210 -31.27 8.99 26.60
C ALA A 210 -30.41 8.14 27.57
N ILE A 211 -29.40 7.44 27.05
CA ILE A 211 -28.47 6.58 27.76
C ILE A 211 -27.38 7.50 28.29
N ASN A 212 -27.26 7.59 29.61
CA ASN A 212 -26.21 8.35 30.27
C ASN A 212 -24.86 7.62 30.14
N TRP A 213 -24.19 7.78 28.98
CA TRP A 213 -22.88 7.17 28.68
C TRP A 213 -21.81 7.46 29.75
N LYS A 214 -21.86 8.66 30.37
CA LYS A 214 -20.93 9.07 31.44
C LYS A 214 -21.12 8.32 32.76
N LYS A 215 -22.31 7.76 33.02
CA LYS A 215 -22.61 6.98 34.23
C LYS A 215 -22.55 5.46 33.98
N LEU A 216 -22.15 5.04 32.79
CA LEU A 216 -22.14 3.64 32.40
C LEU A 216 -20.81 2.98 32.82
N GLY A 217 -20.88 2.02 33.75
CA GLY A 217 -19.74 1.14 34.03
C GLY A 217 -19.45 0.18 32.86
N ILE A 218 -18.22 -0.34 32.79
CA ILE A 218 -17.72 -1.20 31.71
C ILE A 218 -18.65 -2.38 31.42
N LYS A 219 -19.15 -3.06 32.46
CA LYS A 219 -20.09 -4.20 32.33
C LYS A 219 -21.40 -3.81 31.63
N LYS A 220 -21.98 -2.66 31.98
CA LYS A 220 -23.22 -2.17 31.37
C LYS A 220 -22.98 -1.71 29.93
N GLY A 221 -21.83 -1.09 29.65
CA GLY A 221 -21.42 -0.71 28.30
C GLY A 221 -21.29 -1.92 27.37
N LEU A 222 -20.63 -2.98 27.83
CA LEU A 222 -20.48 -4.22 27.05
C LEU A 222 -21.83 -4.85 26.72
N LYS A 223 -22.77 -4.88 27.69
CA LYS A 223 -24.12 -5.40 27.46
C LYS A 223 -24.87 -4.62 26.38
N ILE A 224 -24.77 -3.29 26.39
CA ILE A 224 -25.38 -2.46 25.33
C ILE A 224 -24.71 -2.76 23.99
N TRP A 225 -23.38 -2.84 23.94
CA TRP A 225 -22.66 -3.10 22.70
C TRP A 225 -23.04 -4.47 22.09
N LEU A 226 -23.26 -5.49 22.92
CA LEU A 226 -23.74 -6.80 22.48
C LEU A 226 -25.14 -6.71 21.85
N ILE A 227 -26.06 -5.93 22.44
CA ILE A 227 -27.40 -5.69 21.87
C ILE A 227 -27.28 -4.97 20.51
N ILE A 228 -26.33 -4.06 20.35
CA ILE A 228 -26.06 -3.39 19.07
C ILE A 228 -25.59 -4.38 18.02
N ALA A 229 -24.61 -5.21 18.39
CA ALA A 229 -24.03 -6.21 17.50
C ALA A 229 -25.09 -7.24 17.05
N GLU A 230 -25.95 -7.70 17.96
CA GLU A 230 -27.07 -8.59 17.64
C GLU A 230 -28.02 -7.97 16.61
N LYS A 231 -28.45 -6.72 16.82
CA LYS A 231 -29.32 -6.00 15.88
C LYS A 231 -28.66 -5.77 14.53
N LEU A 232 -27.39 -5.37 14.54
CA LEU A 232 -26.62 -5.17 13.32
C LEU A 232 -26.54 -6.48 12.52
N LEU A 233 -26.23 -7.59 13.19
CA LEU A 233 -26.11 -8.91 12.57
C LEU A 233 -27.44 -9.35 11.95
N ALA A 234 -28.55 -9.22 12.67
CA ALA A 234 -29.88 -9.55 12.15
C ALA A 234 -30.23 -8.72 10.91
N ASN A 235 -29.99 -7.41 10.94
CA ASN A 235 -30.25 -6.51 9.81
C ASN A 235 -29.36 -6.82 8.60
N ILE A 236 -28.08 -7.14 8.83
CA ILE A 236 -27.15 -7.56 7.79
C ILE A 236 -27.59 -8.88 7.16
N LEU A 237 -28.03 -9.85 7.96
CA LEU A 237 -28.46 -11.15 7.47
C LEU A 237 -29.71 -11.04 6.60
N LEU A 238 -30.72 -10.29 7.05
CA LEU A 238 -31.92 -9.99 6.26
C LEU A 238 -31.57 -9.32 4.93
N ARG A 239 -30.60 -8.41 4.94
CA ARG A 239 -30.16 -7.71 3.73
C ARG A 239 -29.40 -8.64 2.78
N ALA A 240 -28.59 -9.55 3.30
CA ALA A 240 -27.93 -10.57 2.50
C ALA A 240 -28.95 -11.52 1.84
N GLU A 241 -29.99 -11.93 2.59
CA GLU A 241 -31.10 -12.73 2.08
C GLU A 241 -31.87 -12.00 0.97
N GLN A 242 -32.20 -10.72 1.16
CA GLN A 242 -32.84 -9.90 0.12
C GLN A 242 -31.99 -9.78 -1.16
N ILE A 243 -30.67 -9.64 -1.02
CA ILE A 243 -29.74 -9.61 -2.15
C ILE A 243 -29.74 -10.96 -2.87
N ALA A 244 -29.69 -12.08 -2.12
CA ALA A 244 -29.71 -13.42 -2.69
C ALA A 244 -31.00 -13.69 -3.47
N ILE A 245 -32.17 -13.43 -2.89
CA ILE A 245 -33.47 -13.58 -3.56
C ILE A 245 -33.53 -12.69 -4.81
N ALA A 246 -33.06 -11.44 -4.73
CA ALA A 246 -33.02 -10.55 -5.89
C ALA A 246 -32.08 -11.05 -7.00
N MET A 247 -30.99 -11.73 -6.64
CA MET A 247 -30.09 -12.37 -7.60
C MET A 247 -30.75 -13.58 -8.27
N GLU A 248 -31.45 -14.42 -7.51
CA GLU A 248 -32.20 -15.57 -8.04
C GLU A 248 -33.31 -15.14 -9.00
N VAL A 249 -34.13 -14.14 -8.63
CA VAL A 249 -35.19 -13.58 -9.48
C VAL A 249 -34.64 -12.97 -10.77
N ARG A 250 -33.43 -12.43 -10.75
CA ARG A 250 -32.72 -11.93 -11.94
C ARG A 250 -32.07 -13.03 -12.79
N GLY A 251 -32.23 -14.30 -12.41
CA GLY A 251 -31.72 -15.45 -13.16
C GLY A 251 -30.28 -15.85 -12.84
N PHE A 252 -29.70 -15.38 -11.72
CA PHE A 252 -28.38 -15.82 -11.29
C PHE A 252 -28.45 -17.26 -10.75
N THR A 253 -28.01 -18.24 -11.54
CA THR A 253 -28.10 -19.68 -11.21
C THR A 253 -26.75 -20.24 -10.77
N THR A 254 -25.71 -20.07 -11.60
CA THR A 254 -24.35 -20.52 -11.27
C THR A 254 -23.30 -19.48 -11.66
N PRO A 255 -22.24 -19.32 -10.85
CA PRO A 255 -21.15 -18.37 -11.12
C PRO A 255 -20.43 -18.61 -12.45
N ASN A 256 -20.34 -19.87 -12.90
CA ASN A 256 -19.56 -20.23 -14.08
C ASN A 256 -20.34 -20.12 -15.41
N GLN A 257 -21.67 -20.26 -15.40
CA GLN A 257 -22.48 -20.24 -16.63
C GLN A 257 -22.93 -18.82 -17.02
N HIS A 258 -23.14 -17.92 -16.04
CA HIS A 258 -23.60 -16.56 -16.28
C HIS A 258 -22.50 -15.53 -15.94
N GLN A 259 -21.62 -15.25 -16.89
CA GLN A 259 -20.57 -14.23 -16.74
C GLN A 259 -21.06 -12.87 -17.24
N VAL A 260 -21.63 -12.06 -16.36
CA VAL A 260 -21.92 -10.65 -16.66
C VAL A 260 -20.72 -9.81 -16.27
N GLN A 261 -19.82 -9.56 -17.22
CA GLN A 261 -18.63 -8.73 -17.02
C GLN A 261 -19.02 -7.25 -17.04
N TRP A 262 -19.17 -6.64 -15.87
CA TRP A 262 -19.57 -5.22 -15.76
C TRP A 262 -18.41 -4.25 -16.04
N HIS A 263 -17.18 -4.62 -15.68
CA HIS A 263 -15.97 -3.88 -16.06
C HIS A 263 -15.30 -4.56 -17.24
N GLN A 264 -15.52 -4.03 -18.45
CA GLN A 264 -14.74 -4.40 -19.62
C GLN A 264 -13.42 -3.64 -19.58
N LEU A 265 -12.39 -4.27 -19.01
CA LEU A 265 -11.03 -3.76 -19.00
C LEU A 265 -10.48 -3.86 -20.42
N LYS A 266 -10.46 -2.73 -21.14
CA LYS A 266 -9.96 -2.61 -22.50
C LYS A 266 -8.71 -1.76 -22.49
N LEU A 267 -7.61 -2.37 -22.90
CA LEU A 267 -6.32 -1.70 -23.04
C LEU A 267 -6.45 -0.54 -24.03
N SER A 268 -6.25 0.67 -23.52
CA SER A 268 -6.16 1.88 -24.32
C SER A 268 -4.75 2.08 -24.88
N ILE A 269 -4.59 3.01 -25.83
CA ILE A 269 -3.28 3.38 -26.38
C ILE A 269 -2.34 3.89 -25.27
N TYR A 270 -2.89 4.56 -24.26
CA TYR A 270 -2.12 5.03 -23.10
C TYR A 270 -1.61 3.89 -22.23
N ASP A 271 -2.35 2.78 -22.15
CA ASP A 271 -1.93 1.58 -21.42
C ASP A 271 -0.77 0.89 -22.14
N PHE A 272 -0.83 0.85 -23.47
CA PHE A 272 0.27 0.32 -24.27
C PHE A 272 1.55 1.17 -24.14
N LEU A 273 1.42 2.50 -24.14
CA LEU A 273 2.53 3.42 -23.87
C LEU A 273 3.11 3.20 -22.46
N ALA A 274 2.25 3.01 -21.45
CA ALA A 274 2.68 2.76 -20.08
C ALA A 274 3.40 1.40 -19.93
N LEU A 275 2.96 0.36 -20.65
CA LEU A 275 3.64 -0.93 -20.71
C LEU A 275 5.00 -0.83 -21.43
N PHE A 276 5.08 -0.09 -22.52
CA PHE A 276 6.35 0.16 -23.22
C PHE A 276 7.34 0.90 -22.30
N CYS A 277 6.89 1.92 -21.58
CA CYS A 277 7.70 2.62 -20.58
C CYS A 277 8.17 1.68 -19.46
N LEU A 278 7.33 0.74 -19.02
CA LEU A 278 7.71 -0.28 -18.04
C LEU A 278 8.81 -1.20 -18.56
N LEU A 279 8.74 -1.63 -19.81
CA LEU A 279 9.79 -2.44 -20.45
C LEU A 279 11.11 -1.67 -20.54
N LEU A 280 11.06 -0.40 -20.95
CA LEU A 280 12.24 0.47 -20.99
C LEU A 280 12.84 0.66 -19.60
N PHE A 281 12.00 0.84 -18.59
CA PHE A 281 12.43 0.93 -17.20
C PHE A 281 13.17 -0.33 -16.73
N TRP A 282 12.64 -1.53 -17.02
CA TRP A 282 13.33 -2.79 -16.72
C TRP A 282 14.62 -2.97 -17.50
N PHE A 283 14.63 -2.61 -18.78
CA PHE A 283 15.84 -2.65 -19.61
C PHE A 283 16.93 -1.75 -19.03
N SER A 284 16.59 -0.50 -18.73
CA SER A 284 17.50 0.48 -18.11
C SER A 284 18.02 0.00 -16.75
N ARG A 285 17.17 -0.67 -15.97
CA ARG A 285 17.58 -1.28 -14.69
C ARG A 285 18.58 -2.41 -14.91
N ILE A 286 18.42 -3.24 -15.93
CA ILE A 286 19.33 -4.36 -16.21
C ILE A 286 20.68 -3.83 -16.73
N THR A 287 20.68 -2.78 -17.56
CA THR A 287 21.91 -2.22 -18.14
C THR A 287 22.73 -1.38 -17.17
N ILE A 288 22.07 -0.60 -16.29
CA ILE A 288 22.72 0.34 -15.36
C ILE A 288 22.84 -0.24 -13.94
N GLY A 289 22.01 -1.24 -13.62
CA GLY A 289 21.92 -1.83 -12.28
C GLY A 289 22.80 -3.05 -12.03
N ASN A 290 23.50 -3.56 -13.05
CA ASN A 290 24.57 -4.56 -12.88
C ASN A 290 25.89 -3.90 -12.48
#